data_AF-W6K7S6-F1
#
_entry.id   AF-W6K7S6-F1
#
_cell.length_a   1.000
_cell.length_b   1.000
_cell.length_c   1.000
_cell.angle_alpha   90.00
_cell.angle_beta   90.00
_cell.angle_gamma   90.00
#
_symmetry.space_group_name_H-M   'P 1'
#
loop_
_entity.id
_entity.type
_entity.pdbx_description
1 polymer ?
#
loop_
_entity_poly.entity_id
_entity_poly.type
_entity_poly.pdbx_seq_one_letter_code
_entity_poly.pdbx_strand_id
1 'polypeptide(L)'
;MKMGFSRIGQSIGIIILTILLFLPARLLAETLAIPDADTAIKTCWRKSEQLRSGSTDEAREGFVMTVLCLEEEIVRNSLEFIYQGVENEDSLRAKFRAIRLVFTEFYWNLYNENNACMPSCGTQYYSAQLHQLSKIYEKILKDVIHQRNQYGARGSSSRPN
;
A
#
# COMPACT_ATOMS: atom_id res chain seq x y z
N MET A 1 -62.04 9.45 -43.58
CA MET A 1 -60.80 10.24 -43.45
C MET A 1 -59.78 9.41 -42.68
N LYS A 2 -58.67 9.05 -43.34
CA LYS A 2 -57.49 8.44 -42.73
C LYS A 2 -56.66 9.54 -42.09
N MET A 3 -56.31 9.42 -40.80
CA MET A 3 -55.19 10.14 -40.23
C MET A 3 -54.17 9.12 -39.73
N GLY A 4 -52.98 9.18 -40.31
CA GLY A 4 -51.80 8.44 -39.88
C GLY A 4 -50.99 9.28 -38.89
N PHE A 5 -50.41 8.61 -37.90
CA PHE A 5 -49.29 9.13 -37.13
C PHE A 5 -48.12 8.16 -37.28
N SER A 6 -47.04 8.66 -37.86
CA SER A 6 -45.82 7.92 -38.17
C SER A 6 -44.67 8.46 -37.31
N ARG A 7 -44.06 7.53 -36.56
CA ARG A 7 -42.62 7.41 -36.24
C ARG A 7 -41.86 8.65 -35.77
N ILE A 8 -41.82 8.86 -34.45
CA ILE A 8 -40.72 9.58 -33.77
C ILE A 8 -40.11 8.76 -32.60
N GLY A 9 -40.71 7.63 -32.21
CA GLY A 9 -40.31 6.89 -30.99
C GLY A 9 -39.21 5.82 -31.13
N GLN A 10 -38.45 5.74 -32.23
CA GLN A 10 -37.58 4.57 -32.49
C GLN A 10 -36.07 4.82 -32.40
N SER A 11 -35.62 6.09 -32.29
CA SER A 11 -34.19 6.41 -32.33
C SER A 11 -33.54 6.70 -30.96
N ILE A 12 -34.32 6.95 -29.91
CA ILE A 12 -33.79 7.28 -28.57
C ILE A 12 -33.50 6.01 -27.73
N GLY A 13 -34.27 4.95 -27.94
CA GLY A 13 -34.12 3.69 -27.18
C GLY A 13 -32.83 2.92 -27.47
N ILE A 14 -32.22 3.12 -28.64
CA ILE A 14 -30.99 2.39 -29.03
C ILE A 14 -29.76 3.03 -28.39
N ILE A 15 -29.72 4.36 -28.21
CA ILE A 15 -28.53 5.06 -27.69
C ILE A 15 -28.35 4.81 -26.18
N ILE A 16 -29.43 4.69 -25.41
CA ILE A 16 -29.36 4.42 -23.96
C ILE A 16 -28.94 2.97 -23.69
N LEU A 17 -29.29 2.02 -24.57
CA LEU A 17 -28.96 0.60 -24.39
C LEU A 17 -27.48 0.28 -24.69
N THR A 18 -26.81 1.05 -25.55
CA THR A 18 -25.37 0.86 -25.83
C THR A 18 -24.46 1.40 -24.73
N ILE A 19 -24.89 2.42 -23.97
CA ILE A 19 -24.09 2.99 -22.88
C ILE A 19 -24.09 2.05 -21.65
N LEU A 20 -25.18 1.32 -21.41
CA LEU A 20 -25.32 0.41 -20.27
C LEU A 20 -24.55 -0.92 -20.42
N LEU A 21 -24.17 -1.31 -21.64
CA LEU A 21 -23.43 -2.57 -21.87
C LEU A 21 -21.89 -2.41 -21.83
N PHE A 22 -21.36 -1.19 -21.93
CA PHE A 22 -19.91 -0.95 -21.90
C PHE A 22 -19.38 -0.40 -20.56
N LEU A 23 -20.25 0.07 -19.67
CA LEU A 23 -19.84 0.60 -18.36
C LEU A 23 -19.47 -0.45 -17.28
N PRO A 24 -20.02 -1.68 -17.21
CA PRO A 24 -19.75 -2.53 -16.05
C PRO A 24 -18.36 -3.18 -16.08
N ALA A 25 -17.80 -3.47 -17.27
CA ALA A 25 -16.54 -4.22 -17.37
C ALA A 25 -15.30 -3.37 -17.01
N ARG A 26 -15.25 -2.09 -17.40
CA ARG A 26 -14.12 -1.21 -17.08
C ARG A 26 -14.06 -0.87 -15.59
N LEU A 27 -15.23 -0.62 -14.98
CA LEU A 27 -15.32 -0.33 -13.55
C LEU A 27 -14.96 -1.56 -12.68
N LEU A 28 -15.27 -2.78 -13.15
CA LEU A 28 -14.86 -4.03 -12.48
C LEU A 28 -13.38 -4.36 -12.68
N ALA A 29 -12.77 -4.02 -13.82
CA ALA A 29 -11.36 -4.27 -14.06
C ALA A 29 -10.45 -3.39 -13.16
N GLU A 30 -10.89 -2.17 -12.86
CA GLU A 30 -10.14 -1.19 -12.06
C GLU A 30 -10.17 -1.53 -10.55
N THR A 31 -11.21 -2.20 -10.06
CA THR A 31 -11.29 -2.73 -8.68
C THR A 31 -10.53 -4.05 -8.50
N LEU A 32 -10.04 -4.65 -9.60
CA LEU A 32 -9.38 -5.96 -9.63
C LEU A 32 -7.90 -5.87 -10.07
N ALA A 33 -7.23 -4.71 -10.01
CA ALA A 33 -5.78 -4.66 -10.26
C ALA A 33 -5.00 -4.98 -8.96
N ILE A 34 -4.01 -5.87 -9.02
CA ILE A 34 -3.04 -5.99 -7.91
C ILE A 34 -2.17 -4.72 -7.98
N PRO A 35 -2.05 -3.96 -6.88
CA PRO A 35 -1.33 -2.70 -6.89
C PRO A 35 0.15 -2.93 -7.20
N ASP A 36 0.73 -2.04 -8.00
CA ASP A 36 2.17 -1.99 -8.23
C ASP A 36 2.89 -1.58 -6.94
N ALA A 37 3.85 -2.41 -6.50
CA ALA A 37 4.58 -2.20 -5.27
C ALA A 37 5.37 -0.89 -5.28
N ASP A 38 6.00 -0.55 -6.41
CA ASP A 38 6.78 0.68 -6.52
C ASP A 38 5.89 1.92 -6.44
N THR A 39 4.67 1.86 -6.99
CA THR A 39 3.67 2.92 -6.88
C THR A 39 3.19 3.11 -5.43
N ALA A 40 2.93 2.03 -4.71
CA ALA A 40 2.56 2.08 -3.29
C ALA A 40 3.70 2.70 -2.44
N ILE A 41 4.93 2.23 -2.66
CA ILE A 41 6.14 2.76 -2.00
C ILE A 41 6.30 4.26 -2.28
N LYS A 42 6.27 4.67 -3.55
CA LYS A 42 6.37 6.09 -3.95
C LYS A 42 5.27 6.94 -3.30
N THR A 43 4.06 6.40 -3.21
CA THR A 43 2.94 7.08 -2.55
C THR A 43 3.20 7.31 -1.07
N CYS A 44 3.74 6.31 -0.35
CA CYS A 44 4.10 6.46 1.04
C CYS A 44 5.22 7.49 1.26
N TRP A 45 6.25 7.50 0.42
CA TRP A 45 7.34 8.49 0.51
C TRP A 45 6.89 9.91 0.19
N ARG A 46 5.95 10.07 -0.74
CA ARG A 46 5.41 11.37 -1.16
C ARG A 46 4.54 11.99 -0.07
N LYS A 47 3.79 11.19 0.70
CA LYS A 47 2.96 11.68 1.81
C LYS A 47 3.77 12.44 2.87
N SER A 48 5.02 12.04 3.08
CA SER A 48 5.90 12.58 4.13
C SER A 48 6.99 13.52 3.61
N GLU A 49 7.02 13.83 2.32
CA GLU A 49 8.16 14.50 1.67
C GLU A 49 8.47 15.87 2.27
N GLN A 50 7.43 16.67 2.53
CA GLN A 50 7.57 17.99 3.14
C GLN A 50 8.17 17.90 4.55
N LEU A 51 7.63 17.01 5.40
CA LEU A 51 8.13 16.79 6.76
C LEU A 51 9.60 16.31 6.75
N ARG A 52 9.95 15.37 5.87
CA ARG A 52 11.32 14.85 5.73
C ARG A 52 12.35 15.88 5.30
N SER A 53 11.91 17.01 4.76
CA SER A 53 12.78 18.09 4.30
C SER A 53 12.86 19.26 5.31
N GLY A 54 12.18 19.14 6.45
CA GLY A 54 12.14 20.15 7.50
C GLY A 54 13.26 20.03 8.54
N SER A 55 12.97 20.48 9.75
CA SER A 55 13.80 20.32 10.95
C SER A 55 14.04 18.85 11.31
N THR A 56 14.93 18.57 12.27
CA THR A 56 15.19 17.19 12.73
C THR A 56 13.91 16.50 13.22
N ASP A 57 13.07 17.20 13.98
CA ASP A 57 11.84 16.63 14.55
C ASP A 57 10.79 16.37 13.45
N GLU A 58 10.61 17.33 12.54
CA GLU A 58 9.75 17.14 11.37
C GLU A 58 10.25 16.00 10.50
N ALA A 59 11.57 15.90 10.30
CA ALA A 59 12.14 14.83 9.49
C ALA A 59 11.88 13.46 10.13
N ARG A 60 12.03 13.36 11.45
CA ARG A 60 11.69 12.16 12.22
C ARG A 60 10.21 11.81 12.08
N GLU A 61 9.31 12.78 12.22
CA GLU A 61 7.88 12.58 12.03
C GLU A 61 7.55 12.09 10.61
N GLY A 62 8.17 12.69 9.59
CA GLY A 62 8.04 12.27 8.20
C GLY A 62 8.49 10.81 7.98
N PHE A 63 9.57 10.38 8.62
CA PHE A 63 9.97 8.97 8.56
C PHE A 63 8.99 8.05 9.29
N VAL A 64 8.47 8.43 10.47
CA VAL A 64 7.42 7.67 11.17
C VAL A 64 6.19 7.49 10.28
N MET A 65 5.73 8.57 9.63
CA MET A 65 4.60 8.55 8.71
C MET A 65 4.84 7.60 7.52
N THR A 66 6.06 7.61 6.96
CA THR A 66 6.44 6.72 5.86
C THR A 66 6.38 5.25 6.28
N VAL A 67 6.97 4.93 7.45
CA VAL A 67 6.99 3.57 7.99
C VAL A 67 5.58 3.05 8.25
N LEU A 68 4.72 3.89 8.84
CA LEU A 68 3.32 3.54 9.11
C LEU A 68 2.52 3.30 7.82
N CYS A 69 2.71 4.14 6.80
CA CYS A 69 2.07 3.94 5.50
C CYS A 69 2.49 2.61 4.85
N LEU A 70 3.80 2.30 4.88
CA LEU A 70 4.29 1.03 4.35
C LEU A 70 3.75 -0.18 5.13
N GLU A 71 3.69 -0.08 6.46
CA GLU A 71 3.08 -1.10 7.33
C GLU A 71 1.62 -1.37 6.94
N GLU A 72 0.82 -0.32 6.72
CA GLU A 72 -0.57 -0.44 6.27
C GLU A 72 -0.71 -1.08 4.87
N GLU A 73 0.15 -0.72 3.92
CA GLU A 73 0.17 -1.34 2.60
C GLU A 73 0.52 -2.83 2.68
N ILE A 74 1.47 -3.20 3.53
CA ILE A 74 1.84 -4.60 3.73
C ILE A 74 0.67 -5.38 4.34
N VAL A 75 0.06 -4.87 5.42
CA VAL A 75 -1.09 -5.52 6.07
C VAL A 75 -2.24 -5.70 5.08
N ARG A 76 -2.61 -4.64 4.36
CA ARG A 76 -3.70 -4.69 3.38
C ARG A 76 -3.45 -5.72 2.29
N ASN A 77 -2.27 -5.72 1.69
CA ASN A 77 -1.95 -6.69 0.63
C ASN A 77 -1.79 -8.11 1.16
N SER A 78 -1.42 -8.27 2.44
CA SER A 78 -1.30 -9.58 3.08
C SER A 78 -2.66 -10.23 3.32
N LEU A 79 -3.65 -9.46 3.79
CA LEU A 79 -5.01 -9.96 4.06
C LEU A 79 -5.74 -10.48 2.82
N GLU A 80 -5.32 -10.05 1.63
CA GLU A 80 -5.85 -10.50 0.35
C GLU A 80 -5.36 -11.89 -0.07
N PHE A 81 -4.30 -12.42 0.56
CA PHE A 81 -3.71 -13.71 0.19
C PHE A 81 -3.50 -14.68 1.37
N ILE A 82 -3.19 -14.18 2.57
CA ILE A 82 -3.00 -15.02 3.75
C ILE A 82 -4.36 -15.56 4.20
N TYR A 83 -4.43 -16.85 4.46
CA TYR A 83 -5.65 -17.49 4.96
C TYR A 83 -6.07 -16.89 6.31
N GLN A 84 -7.33 -16.46 6.40
CA GLN A 84 -7.85 -15.73 7.57
C GLN A 84 -7.88 -16.56 8.86
N GLY A 85 -7.84 -17.90 8.76
CA GLY A 85 -7.70 -18.77 9.92
C GLY A 85 -6.27 -18.85 10.49
N VAL A 86 -5.28 -18.29 9.78
CA VAL A 86 -3.88 -18.18 10.24
C VAL A 86 -3.58 -16.76 10.70
N GLU A 87 -4.01 -15.75 9.94
CA GLU A 87 -3.81 -14.33 10.30
C GLU A 87 -5.08 -13.52 10.07
N ASN A 88 -5.31 -12.55 10.95
CA ASN A 88 -6.27 -11.47 10.72
C ASN A 88 -5.56 -10.12 10.78
N GLU A 89 -6.30 -9.05 10.52
CA GLU A 89 -5.75 -7.69 10.48
C GLU A 89 -5.08 -7.29 11.80
N ASP A 90 -5.73 -7.54 12.92
CA ASP A 90 -5.22 -7.19 14.24
C ASP A 90 -3.93 -7.92 14.58
N SER A 91 -3.85 -9.22 14.27
CA SER A 91 -2.66 -10.05 14.45
C SER A 91 -1.48 -9.52 13.61
N LEU A 92 -1.71 -9.19 12.33
CA LEU A 92 -0.68 -8.64 11.47
C LEU A 92 -0.20 -7.27 11.97
N ARG A 93 -1.12 -6.37 12.32
CA ARG A 93 -0.79 -5.05 12.88
C ARG A 93 0.01 -5.17 14.18
N ALA A 94 -0.36 -6.09 15.06
CA ALA A 94 0.39 -6.34 16.30
C ALA A 94 1.82 -6.82 16.01
N LYS A 95 2.00 -7.71 15.03
CA LYS A 95 3.33 -8.21 14.62
C LYS A 95 4.21 -7.09 14.05
N PHE A 96 3.69 -6.27 13.14
CA PHE A 96 4.47 -5.16 12.59
C PHE A 96 4.76 -4.07 13.62
N ARG A 97 3.84 -3.80 14.55
CA ARG A 97 4.12 -2.94 15.70
C ARG A 97 5.27 -3.48 16.54
N ALA A 98 5.27 -4.79 16.85
CA ALA A 98 6.34 -5.42 17.62
C ALA A 98 7.70 -5.33 16.89
N ILE A 99 7.72 -5.63 15.58
CA ILE A 99 8.92 -5.48 14.73
C ILE A 99 9.44 -4.05 14.79
N ARG A 100 8.56 -3.05 14.59
CA ARG A 100 8.95 -1.64 14.62
C ARG A 100 9.56 -1.24 15.96
N LEU A 101 8.95 -1.62 17.08
CA LEU A 101 9.48 -1.30 18.41
C LEU A 101 10.87 -1.90 18.61
N VAL A 102 11.01 -3.22 18.42
CA VAL A 102 12.28 -3.93 18.63
C VAL A 102 13.38 -3.42 17.69
N PHE A 103 13.05 -3.23 16.40
CA PHE A 103 14.02 -2.75 15.42
C PHE A 103 14.49 -1.33 15.70
N THR A 104 13.54 -0.43 16.02
CA THR A 104 13.88 0.98 16.26
C THR A 104 14.65 1.18 17.56
N GLU A 105 14.36 0.40 18.60
CA GLU A 105 15.13 0.38 19.84
C GLU A 105 16.57 -0.13 19.61
N PHE A 106 16.73 -1.26 18.92
CA PHE A 106 18.05 -1.81 18.61
C PHE A 106 18.92 -0.82 17.83
N TYR A 107 18.38 -0.23 16.75
CA TYR A 107 19.11 0.75 15.96
C TYR A 107 19.33 2.07 16.70
N TRP A 108 18.42 2.48 17.58
CA TRP A 108 18.65 3.64 18.44
C TRP A 108 19.88 3.41 19.32
N ASN A 109 19.93 2.27 20.01
CA ASN A 109 21.03 1.93 20.90
C ASN A 109 22.36 1.83 20.14
N LEU A 110 22.34 1.22 18.95
CA LEU A 110 23.51 1.08 18.10
C LEU A 110 24.13 2.43 17.74
N TYR A 111 23.33 3.43 17.38
CA TYR A 111 23.82 4.70 16.85
C TYR A 111 23.89 5.85 17.87
N ASN A 112 23.09 5.82 18.94
CA ASN A 112 22.96 6.93 19.87
C ASN A 112 23.41 6.59 21.30
N GLU A 113 23.26 5.33 21.73
CA GLU A 113 23.57 4.88 23.11
C GLU A 113 24.86 4.05 23.17
N ASN A 114 25.79 4.24 22.23
CA ASN A 114 27.07 3.54 22.23
C ASN A 114 28.16 4.36 22.96
N ASN A 115 29.25 3.69 23.37
CA ASN A 115 30.32 4.31 24.16
C ASN A 115 31.02 5.50 23.47
N ALA A 116 31.01 5.56 22.13
CA ALA A 116 31.60 6.68 21.40
C ALA A 116 30.71 7.93 21.43
N CYS A 117 29.44 7.79 21.82
CA CYS A 117 28.43 8.84 21.86
C CYS A 117 28.30 9.55 23.22
N MET A 118 29.29 9.49 24.11
CA MET A 118 29.20 10.19 25.41
C MET A 118 29.66 11.66 25.32
N PRO A 119 28.87 12.66 25.78
CA PRO A 119 27.54 12.53 26.38
C PRO A 119 26.38 12.49 25.36
N SER A 120 26.63 12.80 24.08
CA SER A 120 25.63 12.64 23.02
C SER A 120 26.29 12.49 21.64
N CYS A 121 25.66 11.72 20.74
CA CYS A 121 25.95 11.71 19.30
C CYS A 121 25.18 12.78 18.49
N GLY A 122 24.50 13.70 19.18
CA GLY A 122 23.69 14.74 18.55
C GLY A 122 22.47 14.19 17.80
N THR A 123 21.94 14.98 16.87
CA THR A 123 20.73 14.65 16.12
C THR A 123 20.99 13.90 14.81
N GLN A 124 22.24 13.63 14.46
CA GLN A 124 22.63 13.06 13.17
C GLN A 124 21.97 11.70 12.91
N TYR A 125 21.78 10.89 13.95
CA TYR A 125 21.22 9.54 13.84
C TYR A 125 19.80 9.40 14.39
N TYR A 126 19.12 10.51 14.69
CA TYR A 126 17.80 10.52 15.33
C TYR A 126 16.72 9.78 14.52
N SER A 127 16.90 9.69 13.19
CA SER A 127 15.94 9.08 12.27
C SER A 127 16.53 7.90 11.46
N ALA A 128 17.79 7.53 11.72
CA ALA A 128 18.47 6.48 10.97
C ALA A 128 17.75 5.13 11.07
N GLN A 129 17.28 4.77 12.28
CA GLN A 129 16.48 3.58 12.55
C GLN A 129 15.17 3.54 11.74
N LEU A 130 14.49 4.67 11.58
CA LEU A 130 13.24 4.75 10.84
C LEU A 130 13.47 4.65 9.33
N HIS A 131 14.54 5.29 8.83
CA HIS A 131 14.95 5.14 7.44
C HIS A 131 15.27 3.68 7.10
N GLN A 132 16.08 3.00 7.93
CA GLN A 132 16.43 1.60 7.68
C GLN A 132 15.20 0.68 7.76
N LEU A 133 14.32 0.90 8.73
CA LEU A 133 13.06 0.15 8.83
C LEU A 133 12.18 0.34 7.59
N SER A 134 12.11 1.56 7.05
CA SER A 134 11.35 1.84 5.83
C SER A 134 11.87 1.04 4.63
N LYS A 135 13.20 0.84 4.51
CA LYS A 135 13.80 0.03 3.44
C LYS A 135 13.50 -1.46 3.57
N ILE A 136 13.45 -1.96 4.80
CA ILE A 136 13.01 -3.33 5.06
C ILE A 136 11.54 -3.49 4.67
N TYR A 137 10.69 -2.55 5.05
CA TYR A 137 9.27 -2.59 4.71
C TYR A 137 9.01 -2.44 3.20
N GLU A 138 9.78 -1.63 2.48
CA GLU A 138 9.75 -1.59 1.00
C GLU A 138 10.00 -2.98 0.40
N LYS A 139 11.01 -3.70 0.92
CA LYS A 139 11.29 -5.07 0.45
C LYS A 139 10.16 -6.04 0.80
N ILE A 140 9.65 -6.01 2.03
CA ILE A 140 8.55 -6.88 2.45
C ILE A 140 7.31 -6.62 1.59
N LEU A 141 6.97 -5.36 1.30
CA LEU A 141 5.83 -5.01 0.47
C LEU A 141 5.97 -5.56 -0.96
N LYS A 142 7.17 -5.45 -1.55
CA LYS A 142 7.47 -6.06 -2.86
C LYS A 142 7.27 -7.57 -2.82
N ASP A 143 7.78 -8.23 -1.80
CA ASP A 143 7.68 -9.69 -1.64
C ASP A 143 6.21 -10.11 -1.44
N VAL A 144 5.42 -9.39 -0.63
CA VAL A 144 3.99 -9.62 -0.42
C VAL A 144 3.18 -9.45 -1.71
N ILE A 145 3.39 -8.35 -2.44
CA ILE A 145 2.71 -8.11 -3.72
C ILE A 145 3.11 -9.15 -4.76
N HIS A 146 4.38 -9.56 -4.78
CA HIS A 146 4.85 -10.65 -5.64
C HIS A 146 4.12 -11.96 -5.30
N GLN A 147 4.03 -12.36 -4.03
CA GLN A 147 3.31 -13.56 -3.61
C GLN A 147 1.82 -13.49 -3.97
N ARG A 148 1.18 -12.34 -3.76
CA ARG A 148 -0.22 -12.11 -4.16
C ARG A 148 -0.41 -12.24 -5.67
N ASN A 149 0.51 -11.71 -6.48
CA ASN A 149 0.50 -11.85 -7.93
C ASN A 149 0.65 -13.31 -8.39
N GLN A 150 1.54 -14.07 -7.73
CA GLN A 150 1.83 -15.46 -8.11
C GLN A 150 0.74 -16.44 -7.65
N TYR A 151 0.20 -16.27 -6.44
CA TYR A 151 -0.60 -17.29 -5.76
C TYR A 151 -1.98 -16.81 -5.26
N GLY A 152 -2.27 -15.52 -5.32
CA GLY A 152 -3.63 -15.04 -5.05
C GLY A 152 -4.64 -15.68 -6.01
N ALA A 153 -5.93 -15.61 -5.70
CA ALA A 153 -7.03 -16.26 -6.45
C ALA A 153 -7.11 -15.93 -7.97
N ARG A 154 -6.22 -15.08 -8.49
CA ARG A 154 -6.05 -14.72 -9.89
C ARG A 154 -4.82 -15.32 -10.57
N GLY A 155 -3.85 -15.88 -9.83
CA GLY A 155 -2.69 -16.61 -10.36
C GLY A 155 -2.96 -18.10 -10.64
N SER A 156 -4.11 -18.62 -10.18
CA SER A 156 -4.49 -20.02 -10.35
C SER A 156 -5.21 -20.32 -11.67
N SER A 157 -5.60 -19.31 -12.47
CA SER A 157 -6.30 -19.52 -13.75
C SER A 157 -5.36 -19.77 -14.95
N SER A 158 -4.04 -19.77 -14.74
CA SER A 158 -3.04 -19.91 -15.80
C SER A 158 -2.14 -21.14 -15.68
N ARG A 159 -2.46 -22.12 -14.81
CA ARG A 159 -1.75 -23.41 -14.80
C ARG A 159 -2.41 -24.39 -15.79
N PRO A 160 -1.77 -24.72 -16.92
CA PRO A 160 -2.12 -25.93 -17.65
C PRO A 160 -1.69 -27.15 -16.82
N ASN A 161 -2.57 -28.16 -16.77
CA ASN A 161 -2.28 -29.49 -16.23
C ASN A 161 -1.10 -30.16 -16.94
#